data_AF-A0AB34K8U5-F1
#
_entry.id   AF-A0AB34K8U5-F1
#
_cell.length_a   1.000
_cell.length_b   1.000
_cell.length_c   1.000
_cell.angle_alpha   90.00
_cell.angle_beta   90.00
_cell.angle_gamma   90.00
#
_symmetry.space_group_name_H-M   'P 1'
#
loop_
_entity.id
_entity.type
_entity.pdbx_description
1 polymer ?
#
loop_
_entity_poly.entity_id
_entity_poly.type
_entity_poly.pdbx_seq_one_letter_code
_entity_poly.pdbx_strand_id
1 'polypeptide(L)'
;MRALNGHWMPEGQEEMGYLHAFIFLMLASLTITFDKASHAILYSLKPSKRGAHNKDDEEHSNYTNELSLMIFNRAQGELTVLGFLAFTIWMLNQAKVFDLAASFAYRGHEDSSHDAASTHEAASSHDEPEHSHRRLAELTFENIRASIGHHLPSNCMHMNGWLPTDGGSMLHIAEDIHVNLFLTMLAYFIILRCALFFVVRRLNAYSAYENRARSGEAERSSVAQHVKNMQRHLLLYLITDKEAVAAVNSVPDDIRAREVKTRKILSAAAARVSANQMTPDQLEALERELHVSIPGFLSSTMFEDIDQLIEFPSSSWALIILYAFFVLVALQLTCGRDGVYYLILISADAVWFYGTAYLSLRLFVHKIRLQRLPWTFVKGVLKPHSLWPAAFIDRLFVFSGPGFTGFVPWKSKPSEKLGLLFLQATMFFQLYILLETSTEKFSAEPGDLSLFDDGHLYLVKWFTVIFWIIWILPGLLEVFAQPPFVTTDELELLLENIHPAEPSHIFSGLVDTIKVKTALFKKSATDLL
;
A
#
# COMPACT_ATOMS: atom_id res chain seq x y z
N MET A 1 -0.13 -9.97 71.32
CA MET A 1 -0.47 -11.27 70.70
C MET A 1 -1.90 -11.74 71.03
N ARG A 2 -2.90 -10.86 70.86
CA ARG A 2 -4.32 -11.23 70.66
C ARG A 2 -4.95 -10.13 69.79
N ALA A 3 -5.72 -10.54 68.78
CA ALA A 3 -6.60 -9.74 67.93
C ALA A 3 -5.98 -8.85 66.82
N LEU A 4 -5.13 -9.44 65.98
CA LEU A 4 -5.00 -9.05 64.55
C LEU A 4 -5.70 -10.10 63.66
N ASN A 5 -6.86 -10.58 64.10
CA ASN A 5 -7.75 -11.43 63.32
C ASN A 5 -8.99 -10.62 62.98
N GLY A 6 -9.20 -10.36 61.69
CA GLY A 6 -10.51 -9.94 61.18
C GLY A 6 -10.41 -8.90 60.07
N HIS A 7 -10.41 -9.39 58.82
CA HIS A 7 -10.73 -8.63 57.60
C HIS A 7 -9.76 -7.51 57.18
N TRP A 8 -8.54 -7.87 56.78
CA TRP A 8 -7.67 -6.96 56.02
C TRP A 8 -7.79 -7.12 54.49
N MET A 9 -8.52 -8.11 54.02
CA MET A 9 -8.94 -8.21 52.62
C MET A 9 -10.44 -8.44 52.58
N PRO A 10 -11.22 -7.58 51.90
CA PRO A 10 -12.62 -7.84 51.61
C PRO A 10 -12.78 -9.23 51.00
N GLU A 11 -13.78 -10.00 51.45
CA GLU A 11 -14.18 -11.25 50.80
C GLU A 11 -14.35 -10.97 49.29
N GLY A 12 -13.50 -11.58 48.47
CA GLY A 12 -13.41 -11.35 47.01
C GLY A 12 -12.04 -10.90 46.47
N GLN A 13 -11.11 -10.41 47.31
CA GLN A 13 -9.75 -10.04 46.83
C GLN A 13 -8.85 -11.25 46.53
N GLU A 14 -9.00 -12.37 47.25
CA GLU A 14 -8.23 -13.59 46.96
C GLU A 14 -8.58 -14.18 45.60
N GLU A 15 -9.87 -14.17 45.22
CA GLU A 15 -10.35 -14.65 43.92
C GLU A 15 -9.80 -13.81 42.75
N MET A 16 -9.74 -12.49 42.93
CA MET A 16 -9.13 -11.58 41.93
C MET A 16 -7.62 -11.84 41.76
N GLY A 17 -6.92 -12.19 42.85
CA GLY A 17 -5.50 -12.58 42.80
C GLY A 17 -5.24 -13.81 41.93
N TYR A 18 -6.04 -14.86 42.10
CA TYR A 18 -5.93 -16.08 41.28
C TYR A 18 -6.27 -15.82 39.82
N LEU A 19 -7.33 -15.04 39.55
CA LEU A 19 -7.71 -14.68 38.18
C LEU A 19 -6.61 -13.87 37.48
N HIS A 20 -6.02 -12.88 38.16
CA HIS A 20 -4.91 -12.10 37.62
C HIS A 20 -3.69 -12.98 37.32
N ALA A 21 -3.31 -13.87 38.23
CA ALA A 21 -2.22 -14.81 38.00
C ALA A 21 -2.49 -15.74 36.81
N PHE A 22 -3.73 -16.22 36.66
CA PHE A 22 -4.15 -17.05 35.53
C PHE A 22 -4.10 -16.29 34.19
N ILE A 23 -4.67 -15.08 34.12
CA ILE A 23 -4.62 -14.24 32.92
C ILE A 23 -3.17 -13.93 32.55
N PHE A 24 -2.33 -13.61 33.53
CA PHE A 24 -0.90 -13.40 33.31
C PHE A 24 -0.21 -14.62 32.71
N LEU A 25 -0.43 -15.82 33.26
CA LEU A 25 0.14 -17.07 32.72
C LEU A 25 -0.34 -17.36 31.29
N MET A 26 -1.62 -17.08 30.98
CA MET A 26 -2.19 -17.21 29.64
C MET A 26 -1.51 -16.27 28.65
N LEU A 27 -1.38 -14.98 29.00
CA LEU A 27 -0.73 -13.98 28.14
C LEU A 27 0.76 -14.27 27.94
N ALA A 28 1.47 -14.72 29.00
CA ALA A 28 2.85 -15.15 28.89
C ALA A 28 3.01 -16.36 27.95
N SER A 29 2.10 -17.35 28.04
CA SER A 29 2.09 -18.52 27.16
C SER A 29 1.81 -18.15 25.70
N LEU A 30 0.87 -17.23 25.47
CA LEU A 30 0.56 -16.71 24.14
C LEU A 30 1.76 -15.96 23.54
N THR A 31 2.45 -15.15 24.34
CA THR A 31 3.67 -14.43 23.94
C THR A 31 4.77 -15.39 23.49
N ILE A 32 5.04 -16.45 24.26
CA ILE A 32 6.03 -17.49 23.89
C ILE A 32 5.61 -18.20 22.60
N THR A 33 4.31 -18.44 22.40
CA THR A 33 3.80 -19.09 21.19
C THR A 33 4.00 -18.20 19.96
N PHE A 34 3.70 -16.91 20.06
CA PHE A 34 3.94 -15.96 18.98
C PHE A 34 5.43 -15.77 18.67
N ASP A 35 6.29 -15.73 19.68
CA ASP A 35 7.73 -15.65 19.49
C ASP A 35 8.27 -16.87 18.73
N LYS A 36 7.88 -18.08 19.12
CA LYS A 36 8.23 -19.31 18.40
C LYS A 36 7.69 -19.34 16.97
N ALA A 37 6.45 -18.90 16.75
CA ALA A 37 5.86 -18.83 15.42
C ALA A 37 6.63 -17.83 14.53
N SER A 38 6.95 -16.65 15.07
CA SER A 38 7.76 -15.63 14.39
C SER A 38 9.13 -16.17 13.99
N HIS A 39 9.84 -16.82 14.93
CA HIS A 39 11.13 -17.45 14.65
C HIS A 39 11.04 -18.57 13.60
N ALA A 40 9.99 -19.39 13.63
CA ALA A 40 9.77 -20.43 12.63
C ALA A 40 9.54 -19.84 11.23
N ILE A 41 8.75 -18.76 11.14
CA ILE A 41 8.52 -18.05 9.87
C ILE A 41 9.83 -17.44 9.37
N LEU A 42 10.57 -16.70 10.21
CA LEU A 42 11.86 -16.11 9.86
C LEU A 42 12.87 -17.16 9.37
N TYR A 43 12.91 -18.33 10.01
CA TYR A 43 13.77 -19.44 9.59
C TYR A 43 13.33 -20.02 8.24
N SER A 44 12.03 -20.16 8.01
CA SER A 44 11.49 -20.66 6.72
C SER A 44 11.72 -19.70 5.55
N LEU A 45 11.86 -18.40 5.82
CA LEU A 45 12.12 -17.37 4.83
C LEU A 45 13.62 -17.18 4.53
N LYS A 46 14.52 -17.73 5.36
CA LYS A 46 15.96 -17.65 5.08
C LYS A 46 16.31 -18.56 3.89
N PRO A 47 17.02 -18.04 2.86
CA PRO A 47 17.42 -18.85 1.72
C PRO A 47 18.27 -20.03 2.20
N SER A 48 17.86 -21.24 1.81
CA SER A 48 18.58 -22.47 2.14
C SER A 48 19.89 -22.51 1.36
N LYS A 49 21.03 -22.48 2.06
CA LYS A 49 22.38 -22.59 1.45
C LYS A 49 22.70 -23.98 0.87
N ARG A 50 21.72 -24.88 0.72
CA ARG A 50 21.98 -26.22 0.20
C ARG A 50 22.25 -26.12 -1.30
N GLY A 51 23.51 -26.35 -1.66
CA GLY A 51 24.10 -26.16 -2.98
C GLY A 51 23.18 -26.50 -4.14
N ALA A 52 22.58 -25.47 -4.71
CA ALA A 52 21.91 -25.55 -5.99
C ALA A 52 22.99 -25.80 -7.07
N HIS A 53 22.83 -26.86 -7.86
CA HIS A 53 23.74 -27.15 -8.96
C HIS A 53 23.55 -26.20 -10.16
N ASN A 54 22.47 -25.40 -10.17
CA ASN A 54 22.19 -24.37 -11.18
C ASN A 54 22.24 -22.98 -10.54
N LYS A 55 23.18 -22.14 -11.01
CA LYS A 55 23.35 -20.77 -10.52
C LYS A 55 22.12 -19.88 -10.81
N ASP A 56 21.48 -20.09 -11.96
CA ASP A 56 20.40 -19.20 -12.42
C ASP A 56 19.10 -19.42 -11.62
N ASP A 57 18.81 -20.68 -11.26
CA ASP A 57 17.68 -21.03 -10.40
C ASP A 57 17.89 -20.53 -8.96
N GLU A 58 19.16 -20.45 -8.53
CA GLU A 58 19.53 -19.98 -7.18
C GLU A 58 19.27 -18.49 -7.01
N GLU A 59 19.58 -17.67 -8.02
CA GLU A 59 19.46 -16.22 -7.97
C GLU A 59 18.00 -15.75 -7.84
N HIS A 60 17.10 -16.28 -8.68
CA HIS A 60 15.67 -15.94 -8.62
C HIS A 60 15.00 -16.41 -7.32
N SER A 61 15.38 -17.60 -6.82
CA SER A 61 14.89 -18.12 -5.54
C SER A 61 15.34 -17.25 -4.38
N ASN A 62 16.60 -16.83 -4.37
CA ASN A 62 17.17 -15.98 -3.33
C ASN A 62 16.45 -14.64 -3.25
N TYR A 63 16.19 -14.01 -4.40
CA TYR A 63 15.49 -12.73 -4.44
C TYR A 63 14.04 -12.84 -3.90
N THR A 64 13.29 -13.87 -4.32
CA THR A 64 11.92 -14.07 -3.83
C THR A 64 11.87 -14.26 -2.31
N ASN A 65 12.85 -14.98 -1.76
CA ASN A 65 12.99 -15.17 -0.32
C ASN A 65 13.36 -13.87 0.40
N GLU A 66 14.25 -13.07 -0.18
CA GLU A 66 14.63 -11.75 0.33
C GLU A 66 13.42 -10.82 0.42
N LEU A 67 12.63 -10.70 -0.65
CA LEU A 67 11.44 -9.85 -0.63
C LEU A 67 10.37 -10.38 0.33
N SER A 68 10.19 -11.71 0.41
CA SER A 68 9.28 -12.31 1.40
C SER A 68 9.73 -12.02 2.84
N LEU A 69 11.03 -12.00 3.09
CA LEU A 69 11.63 -11.61 4.36
C LEU A 69 11.43 -10.12 4.65
N MET A 70 11.54 -9.25 3.63
CA MET A 70 11.25 -7.82 3.75
C MET A 70 9.78 -7.56 4.12
N ILE A 71 8.83 -8.20 3.44
CA ILE A 71 7.39 -8.15 3.79
C ILE A 71 7.19 -8.54 5.25
N PHE A 72 7.79 -9.65 5.68
CA PHE A 72 7.64 -10.14 7.05
C PHE A 72 8.24 -9.19 8.10
N ASN A 73 9.47 -8.71 7.86
CA ASN A 73 10.15 -7.78 8.77
C ASN A 73 9.38 -6.47 8.90
N ARG A 74 8.83 -5.95 7.79
CA ARG A 74 8.02 -4.73 7.83
C ARG A 74 6.70 -4.97 8.52
N ALA A 75 6.01 -6.07 8.23
CA ALA A 75 4.78 -6.44 8.93
C ALA A 75 5.01 -6.51 10.44
N GLN A 76 6.12 -7.13 10.88
CA GLN A 76 6.50 -7.16 12.28
C GLN A 76 6.73 -5.75 12.86
N GLY A 77 7.41 -4.87 12.13
CA GLY A 77 7.61 -3.48 12.53
C GLY A 77 6.30 -2.71 12.73
N GLU A 78 5.40 -2.79 11.75
CA GLU A 78 4.09 -2.12 11.80
C GLU A 78 3.19 -2.68 12.93
N LEU A 79 3.17 -4.01 13.09
CA LEU A 79 2.43 -4.65 14.19
C LEU A 79 2.98 -4.25 15.56
N THR A 80 4.29 -3.97 15.67
CA THR A 80 4.91 -3.46 16.89
C THR A 80 4.46 -2.02 17.18
N VAL A 81 4.40 -1.16 16.16
CA VAL A 81 3.89 0.22 16.28
C VAL A 81 2.42 0.21 16.72
N LEU A 82 1.60 -0.67 16.13
CA LEU A 82 0.20 -0.84 16.56
C LEU A 82 0.10 -1.40 17.97
N GLY A 83 0.99 -2.31 18.39
CA GLY A 83 1.09 -2.73 19.79
C GLY A 83 1.40 -1.58 20.75
N PHE A 84 2.30 -0.68 20.36
CA PHE A 84 2.60 0.53 21.12
C PHE A 84 1.43 1.53 21.17
N LEU A 85 0.64 1.61 20.09
CA LEU A 85 -0.59 2.39 20.08
C LEU A 85 -1.62 1.85 21.09
N ALA A 86 -1.79 0.53 21.20
CA ALA A 86 -2.64 -0.09 22.21
C ALA A 86 -2.21 0.29 23.63
N PHE A 87 -0.90 0.22 23.89
CA PHE A 87 -0.33 0.64 25.17
C PHE A 87 -0.59 2.12 25.45
N THR A 88 -0.51 2.98 24.44
CA THR A 88 -0.82 4.41 24.56
C THR A 88 -2.30 4.64 24.90
N ILE A 89 -3.24 3.96 24.23
CA ILE A 89 -4.67 4.01 24.54
C ILE A 89 -4.91 3.59 26.00
N TRP A 90 -4.29 2.49 26.43
CA TRP A 90 -4.39 2.03 27.82
C TRP A 90 -3.85 3.06 28.82
N MET A 91 -2.68 3.67 28.54
CA MET A 91 -2.13 4.74 29.40
C MET A 91 -3.03 5.97 29.48
N LEU A 92 -3.62 6.40 28.35
CA LEU A 92 -4.56 7.52 28.30
C LEU A 92 -5.84 7.22 29.11
N ASN A 93 -6.29 5.96 29.09
CA ASN A 93 -7.39 5.50 29.92
C ASN A 93 -7.05 5.57 31.42
N GLN A 94 -5.88 5.07 31.83
CA GLN A 94 -5.44 5.16 33.23
C GLN A 94 -5.33 6.62 33.70
N ALA A 95 -4.97 7.54 32.80
CA ALA A 95 -4.90 8.98 33.06
C ALA A 95 -6.26 9.71 32.98
N LYS A 96 -7.38 9.00 32.77
CA LYS A 96 -8.74 9.56 32.61
C LYS A 96 -8.86 10.59 31.49
N VAL A 97 -8.03 10.48 30.44
CA VAL A 97 -8.05 11.42 29.31
C VAL A 97 -9.35 11.28 28.51
N PHE A 98 -9.91 10.07 28.39
CA PHE A 98 -11.20 9.85 27.73
C PHE A 98 -12.37 10.45 28.52
N ASP A 99 -12.38 10.32 29.86
CA ASP A 99 -13.38 11.00 30.71
C ASP A 99 -13.32 12.52 30.54
N LEU A 100 -12.10 13.06 30.46
CA LEU A 100 -11.88 14.48 30.22
C LEU A 100 -12.41 14.91 28.84
N ALA A 101 -12.09 14.16 27.78
CA ALA A 101 -12.58 14.42 26.42
C ALA A 101 -14.11 14.37 26.34
N ALA A 102 -14.73 13.37 26.98
CA ALA A 102 -16.18 13.25 27.08
C ALA A 102 -16.82 14.43 27.83
N SER A 103 -16.18 14.92 28.90
CA SER A 103 -16.66 16.10 29.63
C SER A 103 -16.64 17.39 28.79
N PHE A 104 -15.69 17.52 27.86
CA PHE A 104 -15.66 18.63 26.89
C PHE A 104 -16.79 18.52 25.87
N ALA A 105 -17.12 17.30 25.42
CA ALA A 105 -18.25 17.06 24.53
C ALA A 105 -19.59 17.36 25.21
N TYR A 106 -19.75 17.02 26.50
CA TYR A 106 -20.97 17.26 27.26
C TYR A 106 -21.25 18.76 27.53
N ARG A 107 -20.24 19.54 27.93
CA ARG A 107 -20.45 20.96 28.30
C ARG A 107 -20.88 21.87 27.15
N GLY A 108 -20.53 21.54 25.91
CA GLY A 108 -21.07 22.24 24.74
C GLY A 108 -22.60 22.18 24.64
N HIS A 109 -23.23 21.19 25.31
CA HIS A 109 -24.66 21.04 25.35
C HIS A 109 -25.34 21.97 26.38
N GLU A 110 -24.79 22.08 27.60
CA GLU A 110 -25.41 22.85 28.69
C GLU A 110 -25.40 24.37 28.44
N ASP A 111 -24.29 24.89 27.90
CA ASP A 111 -24.15 26.32 27.58
C ASP A 111 -25.17 26.77 26.52
N SER A 112 -25.60 25.85 25.64
CA SER A 112 -26.64 26.15 24.64
C SER A 112 -28.07 26.18 25.21
N SER A 113 -28.28 25.57 26.38
CA SER A 113 -29.60 25.52 27.05
C SER A 113 -29.80 26.59 28.13
N HIS A 114 -28.72 27.13 28.70
CA HIS A 114 -28.81 28.06 29.83
C HIS A 114 -29.08 29.53 29.45
N ASP A 115 -28.85 29.92 28.19
CA ASP A 115 -29.24 31.23 27.67
C ASP A 115 -30.77 31.41 27.52
N ALA A 116 -31.56 30.34 27.71
CA ALA A 116 -33.02 30.41 27.69
C ALA A 116 -33.66 30.45 29.09
N ALA A 117 -32.92 30.23 30.18
CA ALA A 117 -33.54 29.87 31.46
C ALA A 117 -32.92 30.46 32.74
N SER A 118 -32.16 31.57 32.70
CA SER A 118 -31.67 32.22 33.93
C SER A 118 -32.15 33.68 34.08
N THR A 119 -33.33 33.82 34.65
CA THR A 119 -33.66 34.90 35.59
C THR A 119 -34.16 34.24 36.88
N HIS A 120 -33.53 34.57 38.02
CA HIS A 120 -33.74 33.99 39.37
C HIS A 120 -33.13 32.57 39.52
N GLU A 121 -32.26 32.26 40.48
CA GLU A 121 -32.39 32.48 41.92
C GLU A 121 -31.07 32.15 42.67
N ALA A 122 -30.97 32.62 43.91
CA ALA A 122 -29.72 32.78 44.66
C ALA A 122 -29.39 31.68 45.68
N ALA A 123 -28.09 31.43 45.82
CA ALA A 123 -27.30 31.19 47.04
C ALA A 123 -27.69 30.10 48.06
N SER A 124 -26.82 29.09 48.21
CA SER A 124 -26.57 28.39 49.47
C SER A 124 -25.22 27.65 49.41
N SER A 125 -24.35 27.90 50.40
CA SER A 125 -22.95 27.45 50.45
C SER A 125 -22.74 26.36 51.51
N HIS A 126 -22.13 25.22 51.12
CA HIS A 126 -21.50 24.31 52.08
C HIS A 126 -20.26 23.65 51.44
N ASP A 127 -19.08 23.95 52.00
CA ASP A 127 -17.77 23.50 51.54
C ASP A 127 -17.41 22.10 52.08
N GLU A 128 -16.91 21.21 51.20
CA GLU A 128 -16.18 19.99 51.59
C GLU A 128 -14.74 19.96 51.03
N PRO A 129 -13.78 19.33 51.75
CA PRO A 129 -12.33 19.56 51.57
C PRO A 129 -11.64 18.63 50.56
N GLU A 130 -12.34 17.70 49.92
CA GLU A 130 -11.73 16.70 49.00
C GLU A 130 -11.43 17.28 47.59
N HIS A 131 -11.71 18.57 47.38
CA HIS A 131 -11.59 19.26 46.10
C HIS A 131 -10.19 19.78 45.74
N SER A 132 -9.16 19.62 46.59
CA SER A 132 -7.86 20.31 46.39
C SER A 132 -7.02 19.76 45.22
N HIS A 133 -6.92 18.44 45.05
CA HIS A 133 -6.22 17.85 43.90
C HIS A 133 -7.01 18.00 42.60
N ARG A 134 -8.34 17.92 42.69
CA ARG A 134 -9.25 18.17 41.57
C ARG A 134 -9.16 19.64 41.10
N ARG A 135 -9.09 20.59 42.04
CA ARG A 135 -8.89 22.01 41.74
C ARG A 135 -7.57 22.32 41.04
N LEU A 136 -6.47 21.64 41.39
CA LEU A 136 -5.18 21.89 40.73
C LEU A 136 -5.17 21.42 39.27
N ALA A 137 -5.77 20.25 39.00
CA ALA A 137 -6.00 19.80 37.64
C ALA A 137 -6.94 20.77 36.91
N GLU A 138 -8.08 21.11 37.50
CA GLU A 138 -9.05 22.08 36.95
C GLU A 138 -8.41 23.44 36.64
N LEU A 139 -7.56 24.00 37.51
CA LEU A 139 -6.86 25.27 37.29
C LEU A 139 -5.84 25.20 36.15
N THR A 140 -5.08 24.10 36.07
CA THR A 140 -4.13 23.90 34.97
C THR A 140 -4.87 23.77 33.64
N PHE A 141 -6.02 23.10 33.65
CA PHE A 141 -6.89 22.95 32.48
C PHE A 141 -7.64 24.23 32.12
N GLU A 142 -8.06 25.07 33.09
CA GLU A 142 -8.66 26.37 32.82
C GLU A 142 -7.67 27.33 32.16
N ASN A 143 -6.39 27.29 32.54
CA ASN A 143 -5.36 28.10 31.88
C ASN A 143 -5.12 27.65 30.42
N ILE A 144 -5.14 26.34 30.16
CA ILE A 144 -5.07 25.82 28.78
C ILE A 144 -6.34 26.20 28.00
N ARG A 145 -7.52 26.11 28.62
CA ARG A 145 -8.82 26.52 28.05
C ARG A 145 -8.85 28.02 27.71
N ALA A 146 -8.41 28.90 28.61
CA ALA A 146 -8.35 30.34 28.38
C ALA A 146 -7.41 30.70 27.23
N SER A 147 -6.32 29.93 27.07
CA SER A 147 -5.38 30.08 25.95
C SER A 147 -5.97 29.66 24.60
N ILE A 148 -6.84 28.63 24.57
CA ILE A 148 -7.40 28.08 23.33
C ILE A 148 -8.75 28.74 22.95
N GLY A 149 -9.57 29.13 23.94
CA GLY A 149 -10.96 29.55 23.75
C GLY A 149 -11.16 30.92 23.09
N HIS A 150 -10.16 31.80 23.07
CA HIS A 150 -10.31 33.15 22.50
C HIS A 150 -10.28 33.22 20.95
N HIS A 151 -10.09 32.10 20.25
CA HIS A 151 -9.91 32.10 18.79
C HIS A 151 -10.90 31.27 17.98
N LEU A 152 -11.93 30.69 18.59
CA LEU A 152 -12.91 29.88 17.86
C LEU A 152 -14.28 30.59 17.78
N PRO A 153 -14.83 30.84 16.58
CA PRO A 153 -16.12 31.50 16.41
C PRO A 153 -17.28 30.64 16.94
N SER A 154 -18.16 31.27 17.72
CA SER A 154 -19.31 30.68 18.44
C SER A 154 -20.37 30.00 17.55
N ASN A 155 -20.28 30.11 16.22
CA ASN A 155 -21.29 29.62 15.29
C ASN A 155 -21.04 28.19 14.77
N CYS A 156 -19.98 27.50 15.21
CA CYS A 156 -19.67 26.12 14.79
C CYS A 156 -20.05 25.03 15.80
N MET A 157 -20.69 25.37 16.92
CA MET A 157 -20.78 24.48 18.11
C MET A 157 -22.03 23.62 18.25
N HIS A 158 -22.91 23.51 17.25
CA HIS A 158 -24.00 22.52 17.30
C HIS A 158 -23.51 21.10 16.91
N MET A 159 -22.49 20.53 17.57
CA MET A 159 -22.05 19.12 17.37
C MET A 159 -22.66 18.16 18.41
N ASN A 160 -23.87 18.46 18.89
CA ASN A 160 -24.50 17.89 20.09
C ASN A 160 -25.00 16.43 19.96
N GLY A 161 -24.16 15.51 19.47
CA GLY A 161 -24.50 14.07 19.45
C GLY A 161 -23.49 13.13 18.78
N TRP A 162 -22.34 13.64 18.33
CA TRP A 162 -21.37 12.83 17.57
C TRP A 162 -20.33 12.13 18.44
N LEU A 163 -20.00 12.74 19.58
CA LEU A 163 -19.01 12.21 20.51
C LEU A 163 -19.74 11.61 21.71
N PRO A 164 -19.36 10.41 22.18
CA PRO A 164 -19.92 9.86 23.39
C PRO A 164 -19.75 10.83 24.56
N THR A 165 -20.80 10.95 25.38
CA THR A 165 -20.78 11.84 26.55
C THR A 165 -20.11 11.19 27.76
N ASP A 166 -19.71 9.92 27.67
CA ASP A 166 -18.99 9.20 28.70
C ASP A 166 -17.62 8.70 28.20
N GLY A 167 -16.63 8.67 29.10
CA GLY A 167 -15.27 8.27 28.76
C GLY A 167 -15.13 6.79 28.41
N GLY A 168 -15.99 5.92 28.97
CA GLY A 168 -15.99 4.49 28.68
C GLY A 168 -16.33 4.19 27.22
N SER A 169 -17.36 4.84 26.69
CA SER A 169 -17.73 4.75 25.28
C SER A 169 -16.65 5.31 24.35
N MET A 170 -15.99 6.42 24.73
CA MET A 170 -14.85 6.92 23.96
C MET A 170 -13.67 5.95 23.93
N LEU A 171 -13.38 5.28 25.06
CA LEU A 171 -12.37 4.23 25.14
C LEU A 171 -12.71 3.07 24.21
N HIS A 172 -13.93 2.56 24.26
CA HIS A 172 -14.36 1.45 23.41
C HIS A 172 -14.25 1.79 21.92
N ILE A 173 -14.64 3.00 21.49
CA ILE A 173 -14.44 3.45 20.10
C ILE A 173 -12.94 3.46 19.73
N ALA A 174 -12.08 3.95 20.63
CA ALA A 174 -10.64 3.96 20.37
C ALA A 174 -10.04 2.54 20.28
N GLU A 175 -10.51 1.62 21.14
CA GLU A 175 -10.14 0.20 21.11
C GLU A 175 -10.62 -0.48 19.83
N ASP A 176 -11.86 -0.22 19.40
CA ASP A 176 -12.43 -0.79 18.17
C ASP A 176 -11.68 -0.31 16.92
N ILE A 177 -11.42 1.00 16.81
CA ILE A 177 -10.61 1.57 15.72
C ILE A 177 -9.20 0.95 15.72
N HIS A 178 -8.59 0.80 16.90
CA HIS A 178 -7.27 0.18 17.02
C HIS A 178 -7.26 -1.27 16.53
N VAL A 179 -8.25 -2.08 16.94
CA VAL A 179 -8.39 -3.48 16.51
C VAL A 179 -8.64 -3.55 15.00
N ASN A 180 -9.49 -2.69 14.45
CA ASN A 180 -9.76 -2.64 13.01
C ASN A 180 -8.51 -2.22 12.23
N LEU A 181 -7.72 -1.26 12.70
CA LEU A 181 -6.42 -0.91 12.11
C LEU A 181 -5.44 -2.08 12.15
N PHE A 182 -5.39 -2.82 13.26
CA PHE A 182 -4.56 -4.02 13.41
C PHE A 182 -4.94 -5.11 12.40
N LEU A 183 -6.22 -5.45 12.31
CA LEU A 183 -6.72 -6.44 11.35
C LEU A 183 -6.50 -5.98 9.90
N THR A 184 -6.65 -4.68 9.63
CA THR A 184 -6.41 -4.09 8.30
C THR A 184 -4.97 -4.24 7.89
N MET A 185 -4.04 -3.92 8.79
CA MET A 185 -2.61 -4.05 8.53
C MET A 185 -2.22 -5.51 8.28
N LEU A 186 -2.77 -6.44 9.06
CA LEU A 186 -2.55 -7.87 8.87
C LEU A 186 -3.08 -8.34 7.50
N ALA A 187 -4.31 -7.97 7.15
CA ALA A 187 -4.92 -8.31 5.87
C ALA A 187 -4.13 -7.72 4.69
N TYR A 188 -3.64 -6.48 4.82
CA TYR A 188 -2.82 -5.80 3.83
C TYR A 188 -1.53 -6.57 3.52
N PHE A 189 -0.77 -7.00 4.53
CA PHE A 189 0.45 -7.77 4.32
C PHE A 189 0.18 -9.19 3.79
N ILE A 190 -0.93 -9.82 4.18
CA ILE A 190 -1.37 -11.09 3.58
C ILE A 190 -1.62 -10.91 2.08
N ILE A 191 -2.32 -9.84 1.70
CA ILE A 191 -2.61 -9.50 0.30
C ILE A 191 -1.31 -9.28 -0.48
N LEU A 192 -0.37 -8.49 0.05
CA LEU A 192 0.94 -8.28 -0.59
C LEU A 192 1.71 -9.59 -0.75
N ARG A 193 1.70 -10.45 0.27
CA ARG A 193 2.36 -11.76 0.21
C ARG A 193 1.75 -12.65 -0.88
N CYS A 194 0.43 -12.68 -0.98
CA CYS A 194 -0.27 -13.43 -2.03
C CYS A 194 0.00 -12.83 -3.42
N ALA A 195 0.00 -11.51 -3.56
CA ALA A 195 0.31 -10.85 -4.82
C ALA A 195 1.73 -11.13 -5.29
N LEU A 196 2.72 -11.10 -4.38
CA LEU A 196 4.09 -11.51 -4.66
C LEU A 196 4.15 -12.95 -5.21
N PHE A 197 3.41 -13.88 -4.60
CA PHE A 197 3.32 -15.25 -5.09
C PHE A 197 2.80 -15.32 -6.54
N PHE A 198 1.77 -14.54 -6.89
CA PHE A 198 1.26 -14.49 -8.26
C PHE A 198 2.23 -13.81 -9.24
N VAL A 199 2.94 -12.76 -8.82
CA VAL A 199 3.99 -12.10 -9.60
C VAL A 199 5.10 -13.09 -9.94
N VAL A 200 5.65 -13.80 -8.94
CA VAL A 200 6.69 -14.82 -9.14
C VAL A 200 6.20 -15.92 -10.08
N ARG A 201 4.95 -16.38 -9.92
CA ARG A 201 4.37 -17.39 -10.82
C ARG A 201 4.28 -16.89 -12.27
N ARG A 202 3.96 -15.62 -12.50
CA ARG A 202 3.95 -15.02 -13.84
C ARG A 202 5.37 -14.88 -14.42
N LEU A 203 6.32 -14.41 -13.62
CA LEU A 203 7.74 -14.30 -14.01
C LEU A 203 8.32 -15.67 -14.40
N ASN A 204 8.04 -16.71 -13.62
CA ASN A 204 8.44 -18.08 -13.94
C ASN A 204 7.82 -18.59 -15.24
N ALA A 205 6.56 -18.21 -15.51
CA ALA A 205 5.93 -18.52 -16.79
C ALA A 205 6.68 -17.81 -17.93
N TYR A 206 6.96 -16.51 -17.81
CA TYR A 206 7.71 -15.74 -18.80
C TYR A 206 9.12 -16.30 -19.06
N SER A 207 9.85 -16.68 -18.02
CA SER A 207 11.15 -17.35 -18.13
C SER A 207 11.05 -18.69 -18.85
N ALA A 208 10.07 -19.53 -18.49
CA ALA A 208 9.82 -20.78 -19.19
C ALA A 208 9.50 -20.59 -20.68
N TYR A 209 8.77 -19.52 -21.03
CA TYR A 209 8.50 -19.19 -22.43
C TYR A 209 9.75 -18.69 -23.15
N GLU A 210 10.54 -17.82 -22.53
CA GLU A 210 11.78 -17.32 -23.12
C GLU A 210 12.75 -18.48 -23.41
N ASN A 211 12.88 -19.44 -22.48
CA ASN A 211 13.70 -20.63 -22.66
C ASN A 211 13.21 -21.52 -23.82
N ARG A 212 11.89 -21.69 -23.98
CA ARG A 212 11.33 -22.44 -25.13
C ARG A 212 11.43 -21.69 -26.45
N ALA A 213 11.38 -20.36 -26.43
CA ALA A 213 11.61 -19.54 -27.62
C ALA A 213 13.07 -19.68 -28.08
N ARG A 214 14.02 -19.73 -27.14
CA ARG A 214 15.43 -20.01 -27.40
C ARG A 214 15.68 -21.42 -27.94
N SER A 215 14.89 -22.42 -27.52
CA SER A 215 14.98 -23.78 -28.08
C SER A 215 14.31 -23.94 -29.46
N GLY A 216 13.62 -22.90 -29.97
CA GLY A 216 12.91 -22.96 -31.25
C GLY A 216 11.56 -23.67 -31.20
N GLU A 217 11.04 -23.99 -30.01
CA GLU A 217 9.82 -24.81 -29.84
C GLU A 217 8.52 -24.00 -29.72
N ALA A 218 8.58 -22.68 -29.52
CA ALA A 218 7.48 -21.92 -28.90
C ALA A 218 6.67 -20.98 -29.82
N GLU A 219 6.44 -21.30 -31.09
CA GLU A 219 5.93 -20.28 -32.02
C GLU A 219 4.44 -19.92 -31.89
N ARG A 220 3.61 -20.66 -31.13
CA ARG A 220 2.14 -20.50 -31.17
C ARG A 220 1.40 -20.19 -29.85
N SER A 221 2.10 -19.91 -28.75
CA SER A 221 1.39 -19.56 -27.51
C SER A 221 1.02 -18.07 -27.43
N SER A 222 -0.16 -17.77 -26.87
CA SER A 222 -0.58 -16.38 -26.63
C SER A 222 0.37 -15.62 -25.71
N VAL A 223 1.07 -16.33 -24.81
CA VAL A 223 2.08 -15.75 -23.92
C VAL A 223 3.36 -15.41 -24.68
N ALA A 224 3.79 -16.24 -25.63
CA ALA A 224 4.94 -15.93 -26.48
C ALA A 224 4.72 -14.64 -27.28
N GLN A 225 3.53 -14.45 -27.84
CA GLN A 225 3.18 -13.21 -28.54
C GLN A 225 3.21 -12.00 -27.59
N HIS A 226 2.72 -12.17 -26.36
CA HIS A 226 2.72 -11.11 -25.34
C HIS A 226 4.14 -10.69 -24.94
N VAL A 227 5.01 -11.66 -24.61
CA VAL A 227 6.43 -11.41 -24.27
C VAL A 227 7.16 -10.75 -25.42
N LYS A 228 6.98 -11.24 -26.66
CA LYS A 228 7.57 -10.66 -27.87
C LYS A 228 7.13 -9.21 -28.10
N ASN A 229 5.83 -8.93 -27.91
CA ASN A 229 5.31 -7.57 -28.07
C ASN A 229 5.85 -6.62 -26.99
N MET A 230 5.98 -7.09 -25.75
CA MET A 230 6.56 -6.32 -24.65
C MET A 230 8.05 -6.03 -24.89
N GLN A 231 8.84 -7.02 -25.33
CA GLN A 231 10.24 -6.82 -25.70
C GLN A 231 10.42 -5.77 -26.79
N ARG A 232 9.61 -5.86 -27.84
CA ARG A 232 9.62 -4.88 -28.93
C ARG A 232 9.22 -3.48 -28.46
N HIS A 233 8.24 -3.38 -27.56
CA HIS A 233 7.81 -2.10 -27.02
C HIS A 233 8.91 -1.43 -26.19
N LEU A 234 9.58 -2.20 -25.31
CA LEU A 234 10.71 -1.71 -24.53
C LEU A 234 11.88 -1.29 -25.42
N LEU A 235 12.22 -2.09 -26.42
CA LEU A 235 13.29 -1.78 -27.37
C LEU A 235 12.99 -0.49 -28.16
N LEU A 236 11.74 -0.31 -28.60
CA LEU A 236 11.37 0.91 -29.31
C LEU A 236 11.37 2.14 -28.41
N TYR A 237 10.97 2.00 -27.16
CA TYR A 237 11.07 3.07 -26.18
C TYR A 237 12.53 3.51 -26.00
N LEU A 238 13.44 2.56 -25.79
CA LEU A 238 14.89 2.81 -25.71
C LEU A 238 15.45 3.59 -26.91
N ILE A 239 14.91 3.34 -28.11
CA ILE A 239 15.40 3.92 -29.36
C ILE A 239 14.75 5.28 -29.65
N THR A 240 13.50 5.48 -29.23
CA THR A 240 12.69 6.66 -29.60
C THR A 240 12.68 7.75 -28.55
N ASP A 241 12.80 7.40 -27.27
CA ASP A 241 12.75 8.37 -26.19
C ASP A 241 14.11 9.07 -26.03
N LYS A 242 14.10 10.41 -26.05
CA LYS A 242 15.34 11.20 -26.00
C LYS A 242 16.00 11.14 -24.64
N GLU A 243 15.21 11.07 -23.56
CA GLU A 243 15.73 10.96 -22.20
C GLU A 243 16.34 9.57 -22.02
N ALA A 244 15.68 8.54 -22.57
CA ALA A 244 16.23 7.19 -22.58
C ALA A 244 17.56 7.11 -23.35
N VAL A 245 17.62 7.66 -24.57
CA VAL A 245 18.87 7.72 -25.35
C VAL A 245 19.95 8.54 -24.63
N ALA A 246 19.59 9.65 -23.99
CA ALA A 246 20.53 10.46 -23.22
C ALA A 246 21.10 9.68 -22.02
N ALA A 247 20.25 8.96 -21.29
CA ALA A 247 20.65 8.10 -20.18
C ALA A 247 21.56 6.96 -20.65
N VAL A 248 21.20 6.29 -21.74
CA VAL A 248 22.04 5.28 -22.39
C VAL A 248 23.41 5.83 -22.75
N ASN A 249 23.51 7.12 -23.11
CA ASN A 249 24.77 7.79 -23.47
C ASN A 249 25.53 8.37 -22.27
N SER A 250 24.90 8.55 -21.10
CA SER A 250 25.54 9.11 -19.90
C SER A 250 26.25 8.09 -19.02
N VAL A 251 25.98 6.79 -19.20
CA VAL A 251 26.70 5.70 -18.49
C VAL A 251 28.23 5.85 -18.72
N PRO A 252 29.06 5.90 -17.67
CA PRO A 252 30.51 6.03 -17.80
C PRO A 252 31.16 4.91 -18.65
N ASP A 253 32.17 5.26 -19.47
CA ASP A 253 32.85 4.32 -20.39
C ASP A 253 33.71 3.26 -19.68
N ASP A 254 33.93 3.39 -18.37
CA ASP A 254 34.65 2.42 -17.54
C ASP A 254 33.79 1.20 -17.17
N ILE A 255 32.48 1.24 -17.43
CA ILE A 255 31.59 0.11 -17.22
C ILE A 255 31.59 -0.80 -18.46
N ARG A 256 32.25 -1.96 -18.31
CA ARG A 256 32.27 -3.19 -19.14
C ARG A 256 32.18 -3.00 -20.67
N ALA A 257 33.17 -3.50 -21.41
CA ALA A 257 33.20 -3.56 -22.88
C ALA A 257 31.92 -4.08 -23.58
N ARG A 258 31.07 -4.85 -22.88
CA ARG A 258 29.76 -5.31 -23.37
C ARG A 258 28.75 -4.17 -23.52
N GLU A 259 28.73 -3.23 -22.59
CA GLU A 259 27.81 -2.08 -22.59
C GLU A 259 28.16 -1.09 -23.70
N VAL A 260 29.45 -0.92 -24.00
CA VAL A 260 29.93 -0.12 -25.13
C VAL A 260 29.38 -0.65 -26.46
N LYS A 261 29.34 -1.98 -26.64
CA LYS A 261 28.77 -2.61 -27.84
C LYS A 261 27.26 -2.35 -27.92
N THR A 262 26.53 -2.61 -26.83
CA THR A 262 25.08 -2.38 -26.73
C THR A 262 24.73 -0.92 -27.00
N ARG A 263 25.45 0.03 -26.40
CA ARG A 263 25.31 1.48 -26.65
C ARG A 263 25.52 1.83 -28.11
N LYS A 264 26.56 1.30 -28.75
CA LYS A 264 26.84 1.56 -30.16
C LYS A 264 25.71 1.04 -31.06
N ILE A 265 25.16 -0.13 -30.75
CA ILE A 265 24.03 -0.70 -31.47
C ILE A 265 22.76 0.15 -31.28
N LEU A 266 22.44 0.53 -30.03
CA LEU A 266 21.26 1.35 -29.70
C LEU A 266 21.34 2.75 -30.28
N SER A 267 22.49 3.42 -30.17
CA SER A 267 22.69 4.76 -30.76
C SER A 267 22.61 4.75 -32.29
N ALA A 268 23.15 3.71 -32.94
CA ALA A 268 22.99 3.52 -34.38
C ALA A 268 21.52 3.24 -34.76
N ALA A 269 20.79 2.47 -33.97
CA ALA A 269 19.36 2.23 -34.16
C ALA A 269 18.55 3.53 -33.98
N ALA A 270 18.85 4.34 -32.96
CA ALA A 270 18.21 5.63 -32.71
C ALA A 270 18.44 6.63 -33.86
N ALA A 271 19.65 6.65 -34.41
CA ALA A 271 19.95 7.43 -35.61
C ALA A 271 19.11 6.97 -36.82
N ARG A 272 18.93 5.66 -37.02
CA ARG A 272 18.10 5.12 -38.12
C ARG A 272 16.62 5.39 -37.94
N VAL A 273 16.10 5.29 -36.71
CA VAL A 273 14.70 5.61 -36.40
C VAL A 273 14.43 7.09 -36.58
N SER A 274 15.30 7.97 -36.09
CA SER A 274 15.16 9.42 -36.28
C SER A 274 15.23 9.84 -37.75
N ALA A 275 15.97 9.10 -38.59
CA ALA A 275 16.01 9.28 -40.04
C ALA A 275 14.82 8.67 -40.80
N ASN A 276 13.86 8.01 -40.13
CA ASN A 276 12.77 7.23 -40.73
C ASN A 276 13.24 6.12 -41.69
N GLN A 277 14.40 5.50 -41.40
CA GLN A 277 15.02 4.50 -42.27
C GLN A 277 14.88 3.07 -41.75
N MET A 278 14.28 2.86 -40.58
CA MET A 278 14.25 1.54 -39.94
C MET A 278 13.11 0.65 -40.48
N THR A 279 13.47 -0.40 -41.20
CA THR A 279 12.51 -1.39 -41.73
C THR A 279 12.12 -2.42 -40.68
N PRO A 280 10.96 -3.12 -40.82
CA PRO A 280 10.58 -4.21 -39.92
C PRO A 280 11.65 -5.31 -39.79
N ASP A 281 12.31 -5.66 -40.89
CA ASP A 281 13.37 -6.67 -40.91
C ASP A 281 14.60 -6.21 -40.12
N GLN A 282 14.93 -4.91 -40.19
CA GLN A 282 16.02 -4.33 -39.38
C GLN A 282 15.68 -4.31 -37.89
N LEU A 283 14.41 -4.09 -37.53
CA LEU A 283 13.96 -4.17 -36.15
C LEU A 283 14.04 -5.61 -35.63
N GLU A 284 13.65 -6.60 -36.43
CA GLU A 284 13.77 -8.01 -36.05
C GLU A 284 15.24 -8.48 -35.98
N ALA A 285 16.11 -7.95 -36.84
CA ALA A 285 17.56 -8.19 -36.74
C ALA A 285 18.13 -7.58 -35.45
N LEU A 286 17.70 -6.37 -35.10
CA LEU A 286 18.09 -5.69 -33.86
C LEU A 286 17.59 -6.43 -32.61
N GLU A 287 16.35 -6.92 -32.64
CA GLU A 287 15.74 -7.76 -31.59
C GLU A 287 16.57 -9.03 -31.34
N ARG A 288 17.04 -9.67 -32.43
CA ARG A 288 17.95 -10.82 -32.38
C ARG A 288 19.37 -10.47 -31.91
N GLU A 289 19.83 -9.25 -32.17
CA GLU A 289 21.18 -8.84 -31.78
C GLU A 289 21.27 -8.47 -30.29
N LEU A 290 20.26 -7.77 -29.76
CA LEU A 290 20.27 -7.21 -28.41
C LEU A 290 19.72 -8.16 -27.33
N HIS A 291 18.89 -9.16 -27.67
CA HIS A 291 18.27 -10.10 -26.73
C HIS A 291 18.05 -9.54 -25.31
N VAL A 292 16.94 -8.84 -25.12
CA VAL A 292 16.56 -8.29 -23.81
C VAL A 292 15.87 -9.38 -23.00
N SER A 293 16.42 -9.74 -21.83
CA SER A 293 15.72 -10.65 -20.93
C SER A 293 14.55 -9.93 -20.24
N ILE A 294 13.35 -10.20 -20.73
CA ILE A 294 12.11 -9.63 -20.19
C ILE A 294 11.81 -10.07 -18.76
N PRO A 295 11.94 -11.37 -18.40
CA PRO A 295 11.76 -11.80 -17.02
C PRO A 295 12.75 -11.13 -16.06
N GLY A 296 14.02 -10.95 -16.45
CA GLY A 296 15.02 -10.27 -15.63
C GLY A 296 14.64 -8.81 -15.36
N PHE A 297 14.29 -8.06 -16.40
CA PHE A 297 13.86 -6.67 -16.28
C PHE A 297 12.57 -6.51 -15.46
N LEU A 298 11.53 -7.30 -15.77
CA LEU A 298 10.26 -7.25 -15.05
C LEU A 298 10.44 -7.65 -13.58
N SER A 299 11.29 -8.65 -13.31
CA SER A 299 11.60 -9.08 -11.95
C SER A 299 12.19 -7.91 -11.16
N SER A 300 13.21 -7.23 -11.67
CA SER A 300 13.83 -6.11 -10.96
C SER A 300 12.84 -4.98 -10.66
N THR A 301 12.07 -4.58 -11.67
CA THR A 301 11.16 -3.42 -11.56
C THR A 301 9.96 -3.74 -10.66
N MET A 302 9.28 -4.87 -10.89
CA MET A 302 8.12 -5.26 -10.06
C MET A 302 8.50 -5.48 -8.59
N PHE A 303 9.74 -5.87 -8.33
CA PHE A 303 10.19 -6.05 -6.96
C PHE A 303 10.51 -4.75 -6.26
N GLU A 304 11.07 -3.76 -6.97
CA GLU A 304 11.19 -2.39 -6.48
C GLU A 304 9.81 -1.78 -6.18
N ASP A 305 8.82 -2.02 -7.04
CA ASP A 305 7.44 -1.58 -6.80
C ASP A 305 6.84 -2.23 -5.55
N ILE A 306 7.05 -3.54 -5.36
CA ILE A 306 6.59 -4.24 -4.16
C ILE A 306 7.33 -3.71 -2.92
N ASP A 307 8.61 -3.38 -3.01
CA ASP A 307 9.35 -2.76 -1.92
C ASP A 307 8.74 -1.41 -1.51
N GLN A 308 8.40 -0.57 -2.50
CA GLN A 308 7.68 0.69 -2.25
C GLN A 308 6.31 0.46 -1.59
N LEU A 309 5.58 -0.59 -1.99
CA LEU A 309 4.32 -0.98 -1.35
C LEU A 309 4.54 -1.53 0.07
N ILE A 310 5.70 -2.09 0.38
CA ILE A 310 6.03 -2.56 1.73
C ILE A 310 6.36 -1.36 2.64
N GLU A 311 7.16 -0.40 2.16
CA GLU A 311 7.72 0.68 2.99
C GLU A 311 6.67 1.55 3.70
N PHE A 312 5.45 1.63 3.17
CA PHE A 312 4.34 2.41 3.73
C PHE A 312 4.77 3.81 4.20
N PRO A 313 5.28 4.66 3.28
CA PRO A 313 5.87 5.93 3.64
C PRO A 313 4.85 6.87 4.30
N SER A 314 5.35 7.88 5.04
CA SER A 314 4.50 8.89 5.68
C SER A 314 3.58 9.63 4.70
N SER A 315 3.98 9.73 3.42
CA SER A 315 3.13 10.26 2.35
C SER A 315 1.88 9.43 2.12
N SER A 316 1.94 8.10 2.28
CA SER A 316 0.77 7.22 2.16
C SER A 316 -0.21 7.46 3.30
N TRP A 317 0.28 7.59 4.54
CA TRP A 317 -0.55 7.98 5.69
C TRP A 317 -1.19 9.35 5.50
N ALA A 318 -0.43 10.34 5.03
CA ALA A 318 -0.96 11.66 4.73
C ALA A 318 -2.07 11.60 3.67
N LEU A 319 -1.91 10.77 2.63
CA LEU A 319 -2.94 10.55 1.62
C LEU A 319 -4.18 9.85 2.17
N ILE A 320 -4.02 8.84 3.04
CA ILE A 320 -5.14 8.15 3.70
C ILE A 320 -5.94 9.14 4.57
N ILE A 321 -5.25 9.93 5.40
CA ILE A 321 -5.88 10.94 6.26
C ILE A 321 -6.61 11.99 5.41
N LEU A 322 -5.95 12.49 4.37
CA LEU A 322 -6.52 13.49 3.47
C LEU A 322 -7.76 12.94 2.75
N TYR A 323 -7.70 11.70 2.28
CA TYR A 323 -8.81 11.02 1.63
C TYR A 323 -9.98 10.83 2.60
N ALA A 324 -9.72 10.31 3.80
CA ALA A 324 -10.73 10.15 4.85
C ALA A 324 -11.39 11.48 5.22
N PHE A 325 -10.59 12.56 5.35
CA PHE A 325 -11.09 13.90 5.61
C PHE A 325 -12.01 14.42 4.50
N PHE A 326 -11.60 14.31 3.23
CA PHE A 326 -12.43 14.77 2.12
C PHE A 326 -13.74 13.98 1.99
N VAL A 327 -13.69 12.66 2.19
CA VAL A 327 -14.88 11.81 2.22
C VAL A 327 -15.80 12.27 3.35
N LEU A 328 -15.29 12.46 4.56
CA LEU A 328 -16.07 12.95 5.70
C LEU A 328 -16.76 14.30 5.41
N VAL A 329 -16.00 15.28 4.92
CA VAL A 329 -16.51 16.63 4.63
C VAL A 329 -17.55 16.61 3.51
N ALA A 330 -17.28 15.89 2.40
CA ALA A 330 -18.21 15.80 1.29
C ALA A 330 -19.56 15.24 1.73
N LEU A 331 -19.55 14.20 2.56
CA LEU A 331 -20.75 13.51 3.00
C LEU A 331 -21.55 14.33 4.03
N GLN A 332 -20.85 15.04 4.92
CA GLN A 332 -21.48 16.02 5.81
C GLN A 332 -22.18 17.13 5.03
N LEU A 333 -21.60 17.61 3.93
CA LEU A 333 -22.19 18.68 3.12
C LEU A 333 -23.42 18.21 2.33
N THR A 334 -23.43 16.97 1.85
CA THR A 334 -24.48 16.48 0.93
C THR A 334 -25.73 15.94 1.62
N CYS A 335 -25.60 15.31 2.80
CA CYS A 335 -26.67 14.44 3.30
C CYS A 335 -27.20 14.76 4.70
N GLY A 336 -26.81 15.90 5.27
CA GLY A 336 -27.21 16.24 6.63
C GLY A 336 -26.62 15.28 7.66
N ARG A 337 -26.99 15.42 8.93
CA ARG A 337 -26.27 14.80 10.05
C ARG A 337 -26.61 13.32 10.29
N ASP A 338 -27.84 12.91 10.02
CA ASP A 338 -28.36 11.63 10.51
C ASP A 338 -28.05 10.43 9.57
N GLY A 339 -27.49 10.70 8.38
CA GLY A 339 -27.17 9.68 7.37
C GLY A 339 -25.69 9.58 6.98
N VAL A 340 -24.79 10.33 7.65
CA VAL A 340 -23.38 10.46 7.21
C VAL A 340 -22.67 9.12 7.19
N TYR A 341 -22.82 8.29 8.23
CA TYR A 341 -22.09 7.02 8.34
C TYR A 341 -22.50 6.00 7.26
N TYR A 342 -23.80 5.79 7.07
CA TYR A 342 -24.30 4.89 6.02
C TYR A 342 -23.86 5.33 4.63
N LEU A 343 -23.82 6.64 4.39
CA LEU A 343 -23.34 7.19 3.15
C LEU A 343 -21.81 7.11 2.98
N ILE A 344 -21.03 7.18 4.07
CA ILE A 344 -19.58 6.87 4.06
C ILE A 344 -19.40 5.46 3.53
N LEU A 345 -20.14 4.49 4.07
CA LEU A 345 -20.05 3.09 3.65
C LEU A 345 -20.45 2.91 2.18
N ILE A 346 -21.58 3.47 1.75
CA ILE A 346 -22.00 3.43 0.34
C ILE A 346 -20.96 4.07 -0.57
N SER A 347 -20.40 5.22 -0.18
CA SER A 347 -19.43 5.95 -1.00
C SER A 347 -18.11 5.20 -1.08
N ALA A 348 -17.67 4.62 0.03
CA ALA A 348 -16.49 3.76 0.07
C ALA A 348 -16.66 2.54 -0.85
N ASP A 349 -17.79 1.84 -0.76
CA ASP A 349 -18.13 0.69 -1.61
C ASP A 349 -18.22 1.11 -3.08
N ALA A 350 -18.86 2.25 -3.38
CA ALA A 350 -18.95 2.78 -4.73
C ALA A 350 -17.56 3.07 -5.30
N VAL A 351 -16.68 3.72 -4.53
CA VAL A 351 -15.29 3.97 -4.95
C VAL A 351 -14.54 2.65 -5.16
N TRP A 352 -14.72 1.65 -4.29
CA TRP A 352 -14.09 0.35 -4.44
C TRP A 352 -14.51 -0.37 -5.71
N PHE A 353 -15.82 -0.54 -5.94
CA PHE A 353 -16.33 -1.25 -7.10
C PHE A 353 -16.03 -0.49 -8.39
N TYR A 354 -16.16 0.83 -8.37
CA TYR A 354 -15.87 1.65 -9.53
C TYR A 354 -14.37 1.70 -9.84
N GLY A 355 -13.50 1.78 -8.82
CA GLY A 355 -12.05 1.65 -8.97
C GLY A 355 -11.62 0.27 -9.46
N THR A 356 -12.28 -0.79 -8.98
CA THR A 356 -12.09 -2.17 -9.47
C THR A 356 -12.45 -2.28 -10.93
N ALA A 357 -13.62 -1.76 -11.33
CA ALA A 357 -14.08 -1.76 -12.72
C ALA A 357 -13.14 -0.95 -13.62
N TYR A 358 -12.71 0.23 -13.17
CA TYR A 358 -11.74 1.09 -13.85
C TYR A 358 -10.44 0.33 -14.13
N LEU A 359 -9.79 -0.18 -13.09
CA LEU A 359 -8.51 -0.87 -13.21
C LEU A 359 -8.64 -2.13 -14.06
N SER A 360 -9.72 -2.89 -13.91
CA SER A 360 -10.00 -4.06 -14.75
C SER A 360 -10.10 -3.69 -16.22
N LEU A 361 -10.92 -2.69 -16.55
CA LEU A 361 -11.08 -2.20 -17.91
C LEU A 361 -9.75 -1.66 -18.46
N ARG A 362 -8.98 -0.96 -17.62
CA ARG A 362 -7.71 -0.36 -18.01
C ARG A 362 -6.64 -1.41 -18.29
N LEU A 363 -6.51 -2.43 -17.44
CA LEU A 363 -5.62 -3.58 -17.64
C LEU A 363 -6.03 -4.38 -18.87
N PHE A 364 -7.33 -4.58 -19.07
CA PHE A 364 -7.86 -5.25 -20.26
C PHE A 364 -7.53 -4.49 -21.55
N VAL A 365 -7.76 -3.18 -21.58
CA VAL A 365 -7.42 -2.33 -22.73
C VAL A 365 -5.92 -2.26 -22.96
N HIS A 366 -5.12 -2.19 -21.88
CA HIS A 366 -3.67 -2.27 -21.99
C HIS A 366 -3.23 -3.58 -22.64
N LYS A 367 -3.76 -4.72 -22.19
CA LYS A 367 -3.46 -6.04 -22.76
C LYS A 367 -3.91 -6.16 -24.22
N ILE A 368 -5.12 -5.66 -24.55
CA ILE A 368 -5.59 -5.62 -25.94
C ILE A 368 -4.67 -4.77 -26.80
N ARG A 369 -4.26 -3.58 -26.34
CA ARG A 369 -3.34 -2.72 -27.09
C ARG A 369 -2.02 -3.46 -27.28
N LEU A 370 -1.43 -3.98 -26.22
CA LEU A 370 -0.17 -4.72 -26.29
C LEU A 370 -0.25 -5.92 -27.25
N GLN A 371 -1.37 -6.62 -27.32
CA GLN A 371 -1.58 -7.75 -28.26
C GLN A 371 -1.90 -7.31 -29.68
N ARG A 372 -2.77 -6.32 -29.85
CA ARG A 372 -3.34 -5.94 -31.13
C ARG A 372 -2.53 -4.91 -31.88
N LEU A 373 -1.69 -4.13 -31.21
CA LEU A 373 -0.95 -3.01 -31.76
C LEU A 373 -0.41 -3.35 -33.15
N PRO A 374 -1.14 -2.97 -34.22
CA PRO A 374 -0.58 -3.00 -35.55
C PRO A 374 0.37 -1.82 -35.51
N TRP A 375 1.66 -2.06 -35.69
CA TRP A 375 2.62 -0.99 -35.85
C TRP A 375 2.16 -0.13 -37.04
N THR A 376 1.49 0.99 -36.76
CA THR A 376 1.09 1.89 -37.83
C THR A 376 2.28 2.77 -38.14
N PHE A 377 2.94 2.50 -39.27
CA PHE A 377 3.86 3.44 -39.87
C PHE A 377 3.06 4.68 -40.30
N VAL A 378 2.92 5.65 -39.41
CA VAL A 378 2.28 6.92 -39.75
C VAL A 378 3.33 7.77 -40.45
N LYS A 379 3.21 7.90 -41.78
CA LYS A 379 4.12 8.65 -42.65
C LYS A 379 5.56 8.13 -42.64
N GLY A 380 5.74 6.80 -42.58
CA GLY A 380 7.08 6.19 -42.55
C GLY A 380 7.81 6.34 -41.21
N VAL A 381 7.21 7.01 -40.23
CA VAL A 381 7.75 7.11 -38.86
C VAL A 381 7.16 5.98 -38.02
N LEU A 382 8.02 5.14 -37.47
CA LEU A 382 7.63 4.17 -36.46
C LEU A 382 7.39 4.95 -35.16
N LYS A 383 6.13 5.30 -34.89
CA LYS A 383 5.75 5.90 -33.61
C LYS A 383 5.22 4.82 -32.68
N PRO A 384 5.80 4.62 -31.49
CA PRO A 384 5.16 3.79 -30.49
C PRO A 384 3.82 4.44 -30.19
N HIS A 385 2.73 3.73 -30.45
CA HIS A 385 1.45 4.14 -29.91
C HIS A 385 1.59 4.11 -28.39
N SER A 386 1.31 5.24 -27.77
CA SER A 386 1.37 5.34 -26.33
C SER A 386 0.38 4.33 -25.72
N LEU A 387 0.89 3.28 -25.08
CA LEU A 387 0.07 2.36 -24.27
C LEU A 387 -0.68 3.13 -23.17
N TRP A 388 -0.09 4.26 -22.77
CA TRP A 388 -0.54 5.18 -21.76
C TRP A 388 -0.48 6.65 -22.22
N PRO A 389 -1.46 7.53 -21.90
CA PRO A 389 -2.73 7.28 -21.23
C PRO A 389 -3.83 6.72 -22.16
N ALA A 390 -4.94 6.26 -21.59
CA ALA A 390 -6.17 6.02 -22.33
C ALA A 390 -7.13 7.14 -21.98
N ALA A 391 -6.84 8.34 -22.51
CA ALA A 391 -7.50 9.59 -22.13
C ALA A 391 -9.02 9.51 -22.06
N PHE A 392 -9.68 8.73 -22.93
CA PHE A 392 -11.12 8.49 -22.85
C PHE A 392 -11.55 7.78 -21.56
N ILE A 393 -10.88 6.67 -21.21
CA ILE A 393 -11.14 5.89 -19.99
C ILE A 393 -10.73 6.73 -18.78
N ASP A 394 -9.54 7.30 -18.80
CA ASP A 394 -9.03 8.08 -17.67
C ASP A 394 -9.89 9.32 -17.37
N ARG A 395 -10.53 9.92 -18.39
CA ARG A 395 -11.52 11.01 -18.21
C ARG A 395 -12.86 10.51 -17.67
N LEU A 396 -13.34 9.35 -18.13
CA LEU A 396 -14.61 8.79 -17.66
C LEU A 396 -14.56 8.48 -16.17
N PHE A 397 -13.39 8.07 -15.67
CA PHE A 397 -13.15 7.61 -14.31
C PHE A 397 -12.41 8.65 -13.43
N VAL A 398 -12.36 9.93 -13.82
CA VAL A 398 -11.58 10.96 -13.09
C VAL A 398 -12.04 11.14 -11.63
N PHE A 399 -13.30 10.80 -11.34
CA PHE A 399 -13.93 10.97 -10.02
C PHE A 399 -13.68 9.82 -9.06
N SER A 400 -13.18 8.67 -9.52
CA SER A 400 -13.02 7.49 -8.65
C SER A 400 -11.76 7.46 -7.81
N GLY A 401 -11.09 8.60 -7.71
CA GLY A 401 -9.74 8.70 -7.18
C GLY A 401 -8.76 8.99 -8.30
N PRO A 402 -8.39 10.27 -8.52
CA PRO A 402 -7.24 10.57 -9.35
C PRO A 402 -6.02 9.88 -8.74
N GLY A 403 -5.31 9.07 -9.53
CA GLY A 403 -3.97 8.62 -9.17
C GLY A 403 -3.70 7.12 -9.12
N PHE A 404 -4.69 6.24 -9.23
CA PHE A 404 -4.43 4.77 -9.31
C PHE A 404 -3.42 4.37 -10.39
N THR A 405 -3.34 5.19 -11.43
CA THR A 405 -2.48 4.95 -12.58
C THR A 405 -1.29 5.89 -12.66
N GLY A 406 -1.04 6.65 -11.59
CA GLY A 406 -0.01 7.69 -11.57
C GLY A 406 -0.31 8.87 -12.50
N PHE A 407 -1.39 8.81 -13.29
CA PHE A 407 -1.82 9.90 -14.14
C PHE A 407 -2.68 10.87 -13.35
N VAL A 408 -2.31 12.14 -13.44
CA VAL A 408 -3.02 13.23 -12.81
C VAL A 408 -3.40 14.20 -13.91
N PRO A 409 -4.66 14.64 -14.05
CA PRO A 409 -5.12 15.38 -15.22
C PRO A 409 -4.36 16.69 -15.49
N TRP A 410 -3.65 17.22 -14.49
CA TRP A 410 -2.81 18.41 -14.60
C TRP A 410 -1.31 18.14 -14.80
N LYS A 411 -0.85 16.88 -14.83
CA LYS A 411 0.54 16.52 -15.17
C LYS A 411 0.63 15.89 -16.57
N SER A 412 1.67 16.27 -17.32
CA SER A 412 1.90 15.77 -18.67
C SER A 412 2.49 14.36 -18.71
N LYS A 413 3.25 13.96 -17.68
CA LYS A 413 3.82 12.61 -17.52
C LYS A 413 3.17 11.90 -16.32
N PRO A 414 2.82 10.61 -16.46
CA PRO A 414 2.39 9.82 -15.31
C PRO A 414 3.59 9.59 -14.38
N SER A 415 3.32 9.35 -13.09
CA SER A 415 4.33 9.04 -12.09
C SER A 415 4.00 7.71 -11.43
N GLU A 416 4.87 6.72 -11.63
CA GLU A 416 4.77 5.39 -11.02
C GLU A 416 4.70 5.46 -9.49
N LYS A 417 5.65 6.13 -8.86
CA LYS A 417 5.67 6.37 -7.41
C LYS A 417 4.33 6.92 -6.91
N LEU A 418 3.77 7.91 -7.60
CA LEU A 418 2.46 8.44 -7.22
C LEU A 418 1.34 7.40 -7.41
N GLY A 419 1.40 6.61 -8.49
CA GLY A 419 0.52 5.47 -8.74
C GLY A 419 0.51 4.46 -7.60
N LEU A 420 1.70 4.03 -7.16
CA LEU A 420 1.89 3.10 -6.06
C LEU A 420 1.40 3.67 -4.72
N LEU A 421 1.66 4.95 -4.44
CA LEU A 421 1.16 5.62 -3.24
C LEU A 421 -0.37 5.64 -3.18
N PHE A 422 -1.04 6.00 -4.28
CA PHE A 422 -2.51 5.98 -4.34
C PHE A 422 -3.08 4.56 -4.28
N LEU A 423 -2.42 3.61 -4.92
CA LEU A 423 -2.79 2.20 -4.85
C LEU A 423 -2.74 1.68 -3.42
N GLN A 424 -1.65 1.95 -2.71
CA GLN A 424 -1.45 1.58 -1.31
C GLN A 424 -2.49 2.23 -0.40
N ALA A 425 -2.65 3.55 -0.47
CA ALA A 425 -3.60 4.30 0.35
C ALA A 425 -5.03 3.80 0.14
N THR A 426 -5.43 3.57 -1.10
CA THR A 426 -6.78 3.12 -1.41
C THR A 426 -6.99 1.67 -0.98
N MET A 427 -6.04 0.78 -1.24
CA MET A 427 -6.15 -0.62 -0.82
C MET A 427 -6.26 -0.72 0.71
N PHE A 428 -5.45 0.06 1.44
CA PHE A 428 -5.52 0.09 2.90
C PHE A 428 -6.87 0.61 3.41
N PHE A 429 -7.31 1.77 2.92
CA PHE A 429 -8.58 2.37 3.34
C PHE A 429 -9.78 1.45 3.07
N GLN A 430 -9.75 0.73 1.95
CA GLN A 430 -10.85 -0.16 1.55
C GLN A 430 -10.85 -1.47 2.35
N LEU A 431 -9.67 -2.00 2.69
CA LEU A 431 -9.57 -3.11 3.63
C LEU A 431 -10.05 -2.71 5.02
N TYR A 432 -9.79 -1.48 5.46
CA TYR A 432 -10.31 -0.96 6.72
C TYR A 432 -11.84 -0.99 6.74
N ILE A 433 -12.49 -0.42 5.74
CA ILE A 433 -13.96 -0.41 5.65
C ILE A 433 -14.54 -1.83 5.52
N LEU A 434 -13.89 -2.70 4.75
CA LEU A 434 -14.31 -4.09 4.64
C LEU A 434 -14.29 -4.80 6.00
N LEU A 435 -13.23 -4.60 6.77
CA LEU A 435 -13.08 -5.22 8.09
C LEU A 435 -14.03 -4.60 9.11
N GLU A 436 -14.14 -3.28 9.16
CA GLU A 436 -15.10 -2.54 9.99
C GLU A 436 -16.53 -3.09 9.78
N THR A 437 -16.96 -3.17 8.52
CA THR A 437 -18.30 -3.72 8.19
C THR A 437 -18.42 -5.21 8.53
N SER A 438 -17.32 -5.97 8.58
CA SER A 438 -17.33 -7.38 8.92
C SER A 438 -17.26 -7.66 10.43
N THR A 439 -16.69 -6.73 11.22
CA THR A 439 -16.49 -6.87 12.67
C THR A 439 -17.63 -6.23 13.46
N GLU A 440 -18.19 -5.12 12.97
CA GLU A 440 -19.43 -4.59 13.53
C GLU A 440 -20.54 -5.62 13.31
N LYS A 441 -21.07 -6.18 14.41
CA LYS A 441 -22.44 -6.67 14.42
C LYS A 441 -23.31 -5.46 14.13
N PHE A 442 -23.59 -5.19 12.85
CA PHE A 442 -24.62 -4.24 12.45
C PHE A 442 -25.97 -4.79 12.95
N SER A 443 -26.21 -4.59 14.24
CA SER A 443 -27.47 -4.74 14.94
C SER A 443 -28.26 -3.43 14.85
N ALA A 444 -28.12 -2.70 13.75
CA ALA A 444 -29.22 -1.88 13.31
C ALA A 444 -30.33 -2.88 13.00
N GLU A 445 -31.33 -2.95 13.88
CA GLU A 445 -32.55 -3.70 13.59
C GLU A 445 -32.95 -3.34 12.15
N PRO A 446 -33.10 -4.33 11.25
CA PRO A 446 -33.31 -4.08 9.84
C PRO A 446 -34.65 -3.36 9.69
N GLY A 447 -34.60 -2.03 9.74
CA GLY A 447 -35.71 -1.16 9.41
C GLY A 447 -35.90 -1.22 7.90
N ASP A 448 -36.62 -2.25 7.44
CA ASP A 448 -37.26 -2.43 6.12
C ASP A 448 -36.44 -2.19 4.82
N LEU A 449 -35.18 -1.81 4.89
CA LEU A 449 -34.28 -1.68 3.73
C LEU A 449 -33.69 -3.04 3.33
N SER A 450 -34.58 -4.00 3.07
CA SER A 450 -34.32 -5.35 2.54
C SER A 450 -33.69 -5.42 1.14
N LEU A 451 -33.21 -4.29 0.60
CA LEU A 451 -32.77 -4.23 -0.80
C LEU A 451 -31.42 -4.89 -1.04
N PHE A 452 -30.65 -5.15 0.02
CA PHE A 452 -29.41 -5.93 -0.03
C PHE A 452 -29.46 -6.95 1.09
N ASP A 453 -29.75 -8.20 0.75
CA ASP A 453 -29.55 -9.33 1.65
C ASP A 453 -28.05 -9.41 1.97
N ASP A 454 -27.68 -9.00 3.19
CA ASP A 454 -26.33 -8.56 3.58
C ASP A 454 -25.23 -9.54 3.16
N GLY A 455 -25.50 -10.84 3.20
CA GLY A 455 -24.55 -11.88 2.83
C GLY A 455 -24.01 -11.79 1.40
N HIS A 456 -24.83 -11.37 0.43
CA HIS A 456 -24.39 -11.27 -0.97
C HIS A 456 -23.38 -10.14 -1.18
N LEU A 457 -23.58 -8.99 -0.54
CA LEU A 457 -22.66 -7.87 -0.66
C LEU A 457 -21.29 -8.23 -0.07
N TYR A 458 -21.25 -8.88 1.09
CA TYR A 458 -19.99 -9.38 1.67
C TYR A 458 -19.27 -10.37 0.76
N LEU A 459 -20.00 -11.32 0.18
CA LEU A 459 -19.41 -12.28 -0.78
C LEU A 459 -18.83 -11.57 -2.00
N VAL A 460 -19.52 -10.55 -2.53
CA VAL A 460 -19.01 -9.74 -3.64
C VAL A 460 -17.77 -8.96 -3.23
N LYS A 461 -17.73 -8.36 -2.03
CA LYS A 461 -16.53 -7.66 -1.53
C LYS A 461 -15.34 -8.62 -1.42
N TRP A 462 -15.51 -9.78 -0.79
CA TRP A 462 -14.43 -10.78 -0.69
C TRP A 462 -13.99 -11.30 -2.06
N PHE A 463 -14.92 -11.55 -2.98
CA PHE A 463 -14.60 -11.91 -4.35
C PHE A 463 -13.76 -10.83 -5.04
N THR A 464 -14.12 -9.55 -4.86
CA THR A 464 -13.33 -8.45 -5.42
C THR A 464 -11.93 -8.36 -4.79
N VAL A 465 -11.77 -8.55 -3.48
CA VAL A 465 -10.42 -8.61 -2.85
C VAL A 465 -9.58 -9.74 -3.46
N ILE A 466 -10.15 -10.93 -3.61
CA ILE A 466 -9.46 -12.07 -4.26
C ILE A 466 -9.11 -11.73 -5.71
N PHE A 467 -10.04 -11.10 -6.44
CA PHE A 467 -9.81 -10.66 -7.80
C PHE A 467 -8.67 -9.63 -7.89
N TRP A 468 -8.56 -8.73 -6.92
CA TRP A 468 -7.46 -7.79 -6.80
C TRP A 468 -6.11 -8.50 -6.62
N ILE A 469 -6.03 -9.44 -5.68
CA ILE A 469 -4.81 -10.23 -5.39
C ILE A 469 -4.32 -10.99 -6.63
N ILE A 470 -5.23 -11.65 -7.35
CA ILE A 470 -4.87 -12.57 -8.43
C ILE A 470 -4.62 -11.83 -9.75
N TRP A 471 -5.44 -10.82 -10.05
CA TRP A 471 -5.51 -10.23 -11.39
C TRP A 471 -5.04 -8.79 -11.43
N ILE A 472 -5.64 -7.90 -10.61
CA ILE A 472 -5.40 -6.47 -10.70
C ILE A 472 -3.99 -6.12 -10.25
N LEU A 473 -3.59 -6.49 -9.04
CA LEU A 473 -2.31 -6.07 -8.48
C LEU A 473 -1.12 -6.60 -9.31
N PRO A 474 -1.03 -7.90 -9.65
CA PRO A 474 0.04 -8.37 -10.54
C PRO A 474 -0.02 -7.75 -11.95
N GLY A 475 -1.23 -7.46 -12.45
CA GLY A 475 -1.39 -6.79 -13.76
C GLY A 475 -0.96 -5.33 -13.73
N LEU A 476 -1.17 -4.63 -12.62
CA LEU A 476 -0.81 -3.23 -12.47
C LEU A 476 0.71 -3.06 -12.31
N LEU A 477 1.35 -3.92 -11.51
CA LEU A 477 2.82 -4.00 -11.42
C LEU A 477 3.44 -4.29 -12.79
N GLU A 478 2.79 -5.11 -13.63
CA GLU A 478 3.23 -5.35 -15.01
C GLU A 478 3.10 -4.14 -15.92
N VAL A 479 2.14 -3.25 -15.63
CA VAL A 479 1.96 -2.00 -16.37
C VAL A 479 2.97 -0.94 -15.92
N PHE A 480 3.29 -0.88 -14.63
CA PHE A 480 4.31 0.03 -14.08
C PHE A 480 5.71 -0.33 -14.56
N ALA A 481 6.02 -1.63 -14.71
CA ALA A 481 7.23 -2.09 -15.40
C ALA A 481 7.25 -1.86 -16.93
N GLN A 482 6.41 -0.96 -17.49
CA GLN A 482 6.38 -0.65 -18.92
C GLN A 482 6.36 0.86 -19.18
N PRO A 483 6.85 1.30 -20.36
CA PRO A 483 6.82 2.72 -20.71
C PRO A 483 5.38 3.27 -20.73
N PRO A 484 5.15 4.50 -20.26
CA PRO A 484 6.15 5.53 -19.94
C PRO A 484 6.58 5.57 -18.45
N PHE A 485 6.27 4.54 -17.66
CA PHE A 485 6.59 4.52 -16.23
C PHE A 485 8.07 4.23 -15.97
N VAL A 486 8.73 3.55 -16.92
CA VAL A 486 10.16 3.20 -16.83
C VAL A 486 11.02 4.41 -16.50
N THR A 487 11.58 4.40 -15.29
CA THR A 487 12.47 5.45 -14.79
C THR A 487 13.85 5.39 -15.45
N THR A 488 14.69 6.41 -15.21
CA THR A 488 16.06 6.41 -15.73
C THR A 488 16.90 5.28 -15.13
N ASP A 489 16.71 4.97 -13.85
CA ASP A 489 17.43 3.91 -13.15
C ASP A 489 16.99 2.52 -13.65
N GLU A 490 15.69 2.33 -13.89
CA GLU A 490 15.18 1.13 -14.55
C GLU A 490 15.66 0.97 -15.99
N LEU A 491 15.95 2.07 -16.67
CA LEU A 491 16.55 2.01 -18.00
C LEU A 491 17.97 1.46 -17.95
N GLU A 492 18.74 1.84 -16.92
CA GLU A 492 20.06 1.25 -16.68
C GLU A 492 19.95 -0.24 -16.37
N LEU A 493 18.96 -0.65 -15.56
CA LEU A 493 18.64 -2.07 -15.33
C LEU A 493 18.24 -2.79 -16.63
N LEU A 494 17.45 -2.15 -17.48
CA LEU A 494 17.08 -2.70 -18.77
C LEU A 494 18.33 -2.93 -19.63
N LEU A 495 19.27 -1.98 -19.66
CA LEU A 495 20.56 -2.08 -20.35
C LEU A 495 21.45 -3.20 -19.80
N GLU A 496 21.49 -3.38 -18.48
CA GLU A 496 22.21 -4.49 -17.83
C GLU A 496 21.64 -5.86 -18.26
N ASN A 497 20.33 -5.93 -18.52
CA ASN A 497 19.61 -7.13 -18.98
C ASN A 497 19.66 -7.35 -20.51
N ILE A 498 20.31 -6.45 -21.26
CA ILE A 498 20.57 -6.63 -22.69
C ILE A 498 21.83 -7.48 -22.87
N HIS A 499 21.68 -8.64 -23.49
CA HIS A 499 22.81 -9.52 -23.77
C HIS A 499 23.06 -9.57 -25.28
N PRO A 500 24.22 -9.11 -25.78
CA PRO A 500 24.57 -9.39 -27.17
C PRO A 500 24.59 -10.91 -27.36
N ALA A 501 24.04 -11.40 -28.47
CA ALA A 501 24.07 -12.81 -28.84
C ALA A 501 25.54 -13.30 -28.96
N GLU A 502 26.16 -13.72 -27.86
CA GLU A 502 27.45 -14.40 -27.89
C GLU A 502 27.23 -15.92 -27.92
N PRO A 503 28.01 -16.67 -28.70
CA PRO A 503 27.91 -18.12 -28.75
C PRO A 503 28.33 -18.75 -27.42
N SER A 504 27.33 -19.25 -26.69
CA SER A 504 27.33 -20.44 -25.81
C SER A 504 28.27 -20.55 -24.59
N HIS A 505 28.90 -19.49 -24.07
CA HIS A 505 29.65 -19.63 -22.81
C HIS A 505 29.58 -18.41 -21.88
N ILE A 506 28.40 -18.08 -21.32
CA ILE A 506 28.30 -16.91 -20.42
C ILE A 506 27.17 -17.08 -19.40
N PHE A 507 27.51 -17.38 -18.15
CA PHE A 507 26.65 -17.11 -16.98
C PHE A 507 27.47 -16.69 -15.74
N SER A 508 28.72 -16.22 -15.92
CA SER A 508 29.55 -15.73 -14.81
C SER A 508 29.39 -14.24 -14.50
N GLY A 509 28.78 -13.44 -15.39
CA GLY A 509 28.79 -11.98 -15.30
C GLY A 509 27.68 -11.33 -14.46
N LEU A 510 26.60 -12.06 -14.15
CA LEU A 510 25.47 -11.54 -13.38
C LEU A 510 25.79 -11.50 -11.86
N VAL A 511 26.52 -12.51 -11.38
CA VAL A 511 27.03 -12.63 -10.00
C VAL A 511 27.93 -11.46 -9.59
N ASP A 512 28.67 -10.88 -10.54
CA ASP A 512 29.55 -9.75 -10.25
C ASP A 512 28.80 -8.41 -10.23
N THR A 513 27.68 -8.28 -10.95
CA THR A 513 26.83 -7.08 -10.94
C THR A 513 26.08 -6.95 -9.61
N ILE A 514 25.51 -8.05 -9.10
CA ILE A 514 24.85 -8.06 -7.79
C ILE A 514 25.86 -7.76 -6.69
N LYS A 515 27.05 -8.38 -6.69
CA LYS A 515 28.08 -8.09 -5.67
C LYS A 515 28.52 -6.63 -5.64
N VAL A 516 28.61 -5.97 -6.80
CA VAL A 516 28.97 -4.55 -6.88
C VAL A 516 27.83 -3.66 -6.36
N LYS A 517 26.57 -3.96 -6.70
CA LYS A 517 25.41 -3.22 -6.16
C LYS A 517 25.24 -3.43 -4.65
N THR A 518 25.41 -4.65 -4.13
CA THR A 518 25.40 -4.88 -2.68
C THR A 518 26.56 -4.17 -1.97
N ALA A 519 27.73 -4.05 -2.59
CA ALA A 519 28.87 -3.31 -2.03
C ALA A 519 28.63 -1.79 -2.02
N LEU A 520 28.00 -1.24 -3.06
CA LEU A 520 27.61 0.18 -3.14
C LEU A 520 26.50 0.51 -2.13
N PHE A 521 25.50 -0.36 -1.98
CA PHE A 521 24.44 -0.18 -0.99
C PHE A 521 24.98 -0.24 0.44
N LYS A 522 25.92 -1.17 0.70
CA LYS A 522 26.57 -1.30 2.01
C LYS A 522 27.44 -0.09 2.35
N LYS A 523 28.07 0.53 1.35
CA LYS A 523 28.85 1.77 1.49
C LYS A 523 27.94 2.97 1.76
N SER A 524 26.83 3.11 1.03
CA SER A 524 25.86 4.18 1.27
C SER A 524 25.17 4.07 2.64
N ALA A 525 24.93 2.86 3.14
CA ALA A 525 24.38 2.65 4.47
C ALA A 525 25.39 2.90 5.62
N THR A 526 26.70 2.76 5.34
CA THR A 526 27.75 3.11 6.32
C THR A 526 28.11 4.60 6.32
N ASP A 527 27.85 5.31 5.23
CA ASP A 527 28.02 6.77 5.17
C ASP A 527 26.80 7.53 5.74
N LEU A 528 25.67 6.84 5.99
CA LEU A 528 24.44 7.41 6.56
C LEU A 528 24.26 7.15 8.08
N LEU A 529 25.04 6.23 8.64
CA LEU A 529 25.15 5.92 10.08
C LEU A 529 26.38 6.62 10.66
#